data_AF-A0A821PYZ2-F1
#
_entry.id   AF-A0A821PYZ2-F1
#
_cell.length_a   1.000
_cell.length_b   1.000
_cell.length_c   1.000
_cell.angle_alpha   90.00
_cell.angle_beta   90.00
_cell.angle_gamma   90.00
#
_symmetry.space_group_name_H-M   'P 1'
#
loop_
_entity.id
_entity.type
_entity.pdbx_description
1 polymer ?
#
loop_
_entity_poly.entity_id
_entity_poly.type
_entity_poly.pdbx_seq_one_letter_code
_entity_poly.pdbx_strand_id
1 'polypeptide(L)'
;MPTFVNIRLWKPSLKNSEQYKSLQRQCLLREFDYKQKHARKLEKQASLILIDLEKHLSSLDYINVKKSCHESACRVHCKVMSTHQEKLEKLNRGPVGQNYDEIKSKLIHNISSYTLSKTEERLLCRGWDFCIENKITNFLDFETDIEFNAMKIQPHCHESVFRLLCRQIHNASQQLMRTSKYKKISNLSDEELAALKSLKSNNNIVICKADKGNCIVILDKDSYIKKAEEILKGEQFQAVNHNKFHQEREEELNKYIFSLFKENIIDKKLRHQLQSTCSSISVFYGLPKAHKNGYPLRPIISTI
;
A
#
# COMPACT_ATOMS: atom_id res chain seq x y z
N MET A 1 -16.32 -23.75 -4.47
CA MET A 1 -15.91 -24.57 -3.30
C MET A 1 -15.60 -25.98 -3.77
N PRO A 2 -14.56 -26.66 -3.24
CA PRO A 2 -14.21 -28.02 -3.63
C PRO A 2 -15.37 -29.00 -3.38
N THR A 3 -15.54 -29.99 -4.25
CA THR A 3 -16.64 -30.95 -4.20
C THR A 3 -16.63 -31.79 -2.93
N PHE A 4 -15.46 -32.16 -2.41
CA PHE A 4 -15.31 -32.96 -1.19
C PHE A 4 -15.77 -32.23 0.09
N VAL A 5 -15.92 -30.91 0.03
CA VAL A 5 -16.35 -30.06 1.16
C VAL A 5 -17.86 -29.80 1.10
N ASN A 6 -18.52 -30.13 -0.02
CA ASN A 6 -19.95 -29.90 -0.22
C ASN A 6 -20.76 -31.13 0.20
N ILE A 7 -20.87 -31.32 1.52
CA ILE A 7 -21.63 -32.44 2.09
C ILE A 7 -23.12 -32.23 1.80
N ARG A 8 -23.78 -33.28 1.28
CA ARG A 8 -25.23 -33.26 1.08
C ARG A 8 -25.92 -33.26 2.44
N LEU A 9 -26.71 -32.23 2.70
CA LEU A 9 -27.53 -32.11 3.90
C LEU A 9 -28.98 -32.39 3.54
N TRP A 10 -29.73 -32.99 4.47
CA TRP A 10 -31.15 -33.25 4.31
C TRP A 10 -31.99 -31.95 4.21
N LYS A 11 -31.50 -30.84 4.77
CA LYS A 11 -32.10 -29.51 4.65
C LYS A 11 -31.09 -28.49 4.08
N PRO A 12 -31.35 -27.87 2.92
CA PRO A 12 -30.42 -26.91 2.30
C PRO A 12 -30.09 -25.69 3.16
N SER A 13 -31.04 -25.21 3.99
CA SER A 13 -30.84 -24.03 4.85
C SER A 13 -29.74 -24.22 5.89
N LEU A 14 -29.43 -25.47 6.26
CA LEU A 14 -28.36 -25.79 7.22
C LEU A 14 -26.97 -25.48 6.66
N LYS A 15 -26.82 -25.33 5.33
CA LYS A 15 -25.55 -24.91 4.73
C LYS A 15 -25.13 -23.50 5.14
N ASN A 16 -26.08 -22.67 5.57
CA ASN A 16 -25.80 -21.32 6.04
C ASN A 16 -25.39 -21.28 7.52
N SER A 17 -25.53 -22.39 8.25
CA SER A 17 -25.17 -22.47 9.67
C SER A 17 -23.65 -22.40 9.87
N GLU A 18 -23.22 -21.78 10.98
CA GLU A 18 -21.79 -21.73 11.32
C GLU A 18 -21.21 -23.11 11.61
N GLN A 19 -22.01 -24.05 12.11
CA GLN A 19 -21.58 -25.43 12.33
C GLN A 19 -21.18 -26.10 11.01
N TYR A 20 -22.00 -25.93 9.96
CA TYR A 20 -21.67 -26.46 8.63
C TYR A 20 -20.45 -25.76 8.04
N LYS A 21 -20.39 -24.43 8.09
CA LYS A 21 -19.21 -23.67 7.60
C LYS A 21 -17.94 -24.02 8.37
N SER A 22 -18.03 -24.26 9.68
CA SER A 22 -16.91 -24.70 10.52
C SER A 22 -16.43 -26.09 10.12
N LEU A 23 -17.36 -27.04 9.91
CA LEU A 23 -17.04 -28.37 9.38
C LEU A 23 -16.34 -28.29 8.03
N GLN A 24 -16.84 -27.43 7.12
CA GLN A 24 -16.22 -27.20 5.82
C GLN A 24 -14.78 -26.70 5.95
N ARG A 25 -14.53 -25.74 6.84
CA ARG A 25 -13.18 -25.22 7.13
C ARG A 25 -12.27 -26.31 7.71
N GLN A 26 -12.77 -27.14 8.62
CA GLN A 26 -12.00 -28.25 9.19
C GLN A 26 -11.63 -29.30 8.15
N CYS A 27 -12.56 -29.67 7.26
CA CYS A 27 -12.27 -30.56 6.14
C CYS A 27 -11.18 -30.00 5.22
N LEU A 28 -11.24 -28.69 4.92
CA LEU A 28 -10.21 -28.01 4.13
C LEU A 28 -8.84 -28.02 4.81
N LEU A 29 -8.78 -27.71 6.11
CA LEU A 29 -7.52 -27.72 6.87
C LEU A 29 -6.92 -29.13 6.94
N ARG A 30 -7.73 -30.15 7.19
CA ARG A 30 -7.27 -31.55 7.19
C ARG A 30 -6.77 -32.01 5.83
N GLU A 31 -7.46 -31.63 4.76
CA GLU A 31 -7.01 -31.94 3.40
C GLU A 31 -5.69 -31.24 3.09
N PHE A 32 -5.54 -29.99 3.49
CA PHE A 32 -4.28 -29.24 3.34
C PHE A 32 -3.13 -29.95 4.07
N ASP A 33 -3.33 -30.31 5.34
CA ASP A 33 -2.32 -31.03 6.14
C ASP A 33 -1.98 -32.38 5.52
N TYR A 34 -2.99 -33.11 5.03
CA TYR A 34 -2.80 -34.38 4.34
C TYR A 34 -1.97 -34.20 3.06
N LYS A 35 -2.29 -33.21 2.23
CA LYS A 35 -1.55 -32.92 0.99
C LYS A 35 -0.12 -32.48 1.29
N GLN A 36 0.11 -31.71 2.34
CA GLN A 36 1.46 -31.33 2.76
C GLN A 36 2.28 -32.54 3.20
N LYS A 37 1.71 -33.44 4.00
CA LYS A 37 2.36 -34.70 4.39
C LYS A 37 2.63 -35.59 3.17
N HIS A 38 1.68 -35.66 2.24
CA HIS A 38 1.82 -36.43 1.00
C HIS A 38 2.93 -35.87 0.11
N ALA A 39 3.04 -34.55 -0.04
CA ALA A 39 4.11 -33.89 -0.77
C ALA A 39 5.50 -34.26 -0.20
N ARG A 40 5.66 -34.19 1.14
CA ARG A 40 6.91 -34.61 1.80
C ARG A 40 7.24 -36.08 1.56
N LYS A 41 6.23 -36.96 1.47
CA LYS A 41 6.44 -38.39 1.16
C LYS A 41 6.91 -38.57 -0.29
N LEU A 42 6.30 -37.86 -1.24
CA LEU A 42 6.72 -37.89 -2.64
C LEU A 42 8.13 -37.32 -2.83
N GLU A 43 8.49 -36.23 -2.14
CA GLU A 43 9.85 -35.68 -2.16
C GLU A 43 10.89 -36.72 -1.70
N LYS A 44 10.61 -37.41 -0.59
CA LYS A 44 11.48 -38.50 -0.11
C LYS A 44 11.62 -39.62 -1.14
N GLN A 45 10.51 -40.03 -1.77
CA GLN A 45 10.54 -41.05 -2.82
C GLN A 45 11.35 -40.59 -4.05
N ALA A 46 11.19 -39.35 -4.48
CA ALA A 46 11.96 -38.77 -5.58
C ALA A 46 13.46 -38.72 -5.24
N SER A 47 13.82 -38.33 -4.01
CA SER A 47 15.22 -38.34 -3.56
C SER A 47 15.81 -39.75 -3.57
N LEU A 48 15.06 -40.77 -3.12
CA LEU A 48 15.52 -42.16 -3.15
C LEU A 48 15.75 -42.65 -4.59
N ILE A 49 14.84 -42.35 -5.51
CA ILE A 49 14.99 -42.69 -6.93
C ILE A 49 16.20 -41.99 -7.55
N LEU A 50 16.46 -40.72 -7.21
CA LEU A 50 17.64 -40.01 -7.70
C LEU A 50 18.95 -40.65 -7.20
N ILE A 51 19.00 -41.06 -5.93
CA ILE A 51 20.16 -41.78 -5.36
C ILE A 51 20.36 -43.13 -6.05
N ASP A 52 19.28 -43.83 -6.39
CA ASP A 52 19.34 -45.11 -7.09
C ASP A 52 19.84 -44.96 -8.54
N LEU A 53 19.31 -43.96 -9.26
CA LEU A 53 19.74 -43.64 -10.62
C LEU A 53 21.23 -43.24 -10.67
N GLU A 54 21.74 -42.55 -9.66
CA GLU A 54 23.15 -42.16 -9.55
C GLU A 54 24.09 -43.38 -9.48
N LYS A 55 23.61 -44.53 -8.99
CA LYS A 55 24.40 -45.77 -8.91
C LYS A 55 24.50 -46.52 -10.25
N HIS A 56 23.55 -46.28 -11.15
CA HIS A 56 23.40 -47.07 -12.38
C HIS A 56 23.72 -46.28 -13.65
N LEU A 57 23.84 -44.95 -13.57
CA LEU A 57 24.12 -44.07 -14.71
C LEU A 57 25.55 -43.52 -14.65
N SER A 58 26.08 -43.14 -15.82
CA SER A 58 27.31 -42.34 -15.86
C SER A 58 27.06 -40.95 -15.26
N SER A 59 28.13 -40.30 -14.78
CA SER A 59 28.04 -38.97 -14.17
C SER A 59 27.42 -37.94 -15.14
N LEU A 60 27.71 -38.04 -16.43
CA LEU A 60 27.16 -37.17 -17.47
C LEU A 60 25.67 -37.45 -17.72
N ASP A 61 25.29 -38.72 -17.83
CA ASP A 61 23.90 -39.12 -18.08
C ASP A 61 23.00 -38.77 -16.88
N TYR A 62 23.49 -38.98 -15.66
CA TYR A 62 22.77 -38.60 -14.44
C TYR A 62 22.48 -37.10 -14.38
N ILE A 63 23.46 -36.25 -14.71
CA ILE A 63 23.28 -34.79 -14.76
C ILE A 63 22.24 -34.42 -15.82
N ASN A 64 22.31 -35.01 -17.02
CA ASN A 64 21.38 -34.74 -18.11
C ASN A 64 19.95 -35.15 -17.75
N VAL A 65 19.76 -36.35 -17.17
CA VAL A 65 18.46 -36.85 -16.71
C VAL A 65 17.90 -35.96 -15.60
N LYS A 66 18.71 -35.62 -14.59
CA LYS A 66 18.31 -34.73 -13.48
C LYS A 66 17.87 -33.36 -13.98
N LYS A 67 18.61 -32.78 -14.93
CA LYS A 67 18.29 -31.49 -15.56
C LYS A 67 16.98 -31.57 -16.34
N SER A 68 16.80 -32.61 -17.17
CA SER A 68 15.56 -32.81 -17.94
C SER A 68 14.33 -32.98 -17.04
N CYS A 69 14.45 -33.78 -15.97
CA CYS A 69 13.41 -33.94 -14.97
C CYS A 69 13.07 -32.63 -14.26
N HIS A 70 14.08 -31.84 -13.88
CA HIS A 70 13.88 -30.55 -13.25
C HIS A 70 13.18 -29.56 -14.20
N GLU A 71 13.61 -29.46 -15.45
CA GLU A 71 12.99 -28.59 -16.45
C GLU A 71 11.53 -28.97 -16.73
N SER A 72 11.25 -30.28 -16.81
CA SER A 72 9.88 -30.79 -16.96
C SER A 72 9.02 -30.45 -15.73
N ALA A 73 9.54 -30.68 -14.53
CA ALA A 73 8.86 -30.34 -13.28
C ALA A 73 8.59 -28.84 -13.16
N CYS A 74 9.56 -27.99 -13.48
CA CYS A 74 9.41 -26.54 -13.50
C CYS A 74 8.34 -26.10 -14.50
N ARG A 75 8.31 -26.67 -15.71
CA ARG A 75 7.29 -26.36 -16.72
C ARG A 75 5.88 -26.71 -16.24
N VAL A 76 5.71 -27.90 -15.66
CA VAL A 76 4.43 -28.32 -15.07
C VAL A 76 4.06 -27.41 -13.89
N HIS A 77 5.01 -27.10 -13.02
CA HIS A 77 4.81 -26.20 -11.88
C HIS A 77 4.32 -24.82 -12.32
N CYS A 78 5.01 -24.18 -13.27
CA CYS A 78 4.61 -22.87 -13.81
C CYS A 78 3.21 -22.91 -14.41
N LYS A 79 2.88 -23.93 -15.21
CA LYS A 79 1.54 -24.09 -15.80
C LYS A 79 0.45 -24.26 -14.73
N VAL A 80 0.71 -25.10 -13.74
CA VAL A 80 -0.21 -25.36 -12.61
C VAL A 80 -0.40 -24.09 -11.78
N MET A 81 0.67 -23.34 -11.50
CA MET A 81 0.60 -22.09 -10.74
C MET A 81 -0.16 -21.00 -11.48
N SER A 82 0.07 -20.81 -12.77
CA SER A 82 -0.72 -19.90 -13.60
C SER A 82 -2.22 -20.28 -13.57
N THR A 83 -2.54 -21.57 -13.70
CA THR A 83 -3.94 -22.03 -13.62
C THR A 83 -4.55 -21.78 -12.23
N HIS A 84 -3.80 -22.00 -11.16
CA HIS A 84 -4.27 -21.74 -9.80
C HIS A 84 -4.45 -20.25 -9.53
N GLN A 85 -3.54 -19.43 -10.05
CA GLN A 85 -3.65 -17.98 -9.99
C GLN A 85 -4.95 -17.52 -10.65
N GLU A 86 -5.23 -17.90 -11.89
CA GLU A 86 -6.49 -17.56 -12.57
C GLU A 86 -7.74 -18.03 -11.80
N LYS A 87 -7.69 -19.24 -11.21
CA LYS A 87 -8.81 -19.77 -10.41
C LYS A 87 -9.02 -18.97 -9.13
N LEU A 88 -7.92 -18.60 -8.47
CA LEU A 88 -7.95 -17.77 -7.26
C LEU A 88 -8.46 -16.37 -7.60
N GLU A 89 -8.03 -15.81 -8.73
CA GLU A 89 -8.49 -14.52 -9.23
C GLU A 89 -9.99 -14.54 -9.53
N LYS A 90 -10.49 -15.60 -10.18
CA LYS A 90 -11.93 -15.79 -10.41
C LYS A 90 -12.72 -15.91 -9.10
N LEU A 91 -12.18 -16.64 -8.11
CA LEU A 91 -12.81 -16.77 -6.79
C LEU A 91 -12.83 -15.44 -6.02
N ASN A 92 -11.78 -14.64 -6.16
CA ASN A 92 -11.62 -13.35 -5.49
C ASN A 92 -12.22 -12.17 -6.28
N ARG A 93 -12.79 -12.42 -7.47
CA ARG A 93 -13.22 -11.36 -8.41
C ARG A 93 -12.09 -10.39 -8.79
N GLY A 94 -10.88 -10.89 -8.98
CA GLY A 94 -9.71 -10.12 -9.40
C GLY A 94 -8.38 -10.64 -8.83
N PRO A 95 -7.24 -10.08 -9.27
CA PRO A 95 -5.93 -10.29 -8.66
C PRO A 95 -6.03 -10.16 -7.14
N VAL A 96 -5.46 -11.15 -6.44
CA VAL A 96 -5.51 -11.31 -4.97
C VAL A 96 -5.71 -9.99 -4.23
N GLY A 97 -6.90 -9.85 -3.63
CA GLY A 97 -7.17 -8.88 -2.58
C GLY A 97 -7.96 -7.64 -2.96
N GLN A 98 -8.15 -7.29 -4.23
CA GLN A 98 -8.95 -6.13 -4.59
C GLN A 98 -9.69 -6.36 -5.91
N ASN A 99 -10.95 -5.93 -5.92
CA ASN A 99 -11.76 -5.71 -7.10
C ASN A 99 -11.09 -4.59 -7.93
N TYR A 100 -9.95 -4.91 -8.53
CA TYR A 100 -8.95 -3.94 -9.00
C TYR A 100 -9.56 -2.96 -10.00
N ASP A 101 -10.37 -3.47 -10.94
CA ASP A 101 -11.03 -2.65 -11.93
C ASP A 101 -12.10 -1.74 -11.32
N GLU A 102 -12.86 -2.22 -10.32
CA GLU A 102 -13.84 -1.39 -9.60
C GLU A 102 -13.18 -0.35 -8.69
N ILE A 103 -12.08 -0.70 -8.02
CA ILE A 103 -11.38 0.16 -7.06
C ILE A 103 -10.53 1.20 -7.79
N LYS A 104 -9.91 0.82 -8.91
CA LYS A 104 -9.13 1.72 -9.78
C LYS A 104 -9.93 2.96 -10.15
N SER A 105 -11.17 2.77 -10.62
CA SER A 105 -12.05 3.88 -11.03
C SER A 105 -12.41 4.84 -9.89
N LYS A 106 -12.36 4.36 -8.64
CA LYS A 106 -12.69 5.14 -7.43
C LYS A 106 -11.46 5.80 -6.81
N LEU A 107 -10.28 5.17 -6.93
CA LEU A 107 -9.06 5.65 -6.30
C LEU A 107 -8.21 6.52 -7.23
N ILE A 108 -8.17 6.23 -8.53
CA ILE A 108 -7.34 6.97 -9.49
C ILE A 108 -8.23 7.78 -10.42
N HIS A 109 -8.13 9.10 -10.32
CA HIS A 109 -8.73 10.04 -11.26
C HIS A 109 -7.63 10.64 -12.14
N ASN A 110 -7.35 9.97 -13.25
CA ASN A 110 -6.45 10.52 -14.26
C ASN A 110 -7.22 11.48 -15.18
N ILE A 111 -6.93 12.76 -15.04
CA ILE A 111 -7.53 13.85 -15.83
C ILE A 111 -6.46 14.60 -16.65
N SER A 112 -5.25 14.03 -16.70
CA SER A 112 -4.14 14.53 -17.51
C SER A 112 -4.15 13.92 -18.90
N SER A 113 -3.34 14.49 -19.79
CA SER A 113 -3.02 13.92 -21.10
C SER A 113 -2.15 12.65 -21.04
N TYR A 114 -1.54 12.37 -19.89
CA TYR A 114 -0.61 11.27 -19.70
C TYR A 114 -1.32 9.93 -19.53
N THR A 115 -0.92 8.93 -20.32
CA THR A 115 -1.43 7.56 -20.21
C THR A 115 -0.56 6.73 -19.26
N LEU A 116 -1.13 6.32 -18.13
CA LEU A 116 -0.45 5.45 -17.18
C LEU A 116 -0.26 4.04 -17.76
N SER A 117 0.92 3.47 -17.51
CA SER A 117 1.15 2.03 -17.70
C SER A 117 0.39 1.20 -16.66
N LYS A 118 0.12 -0.07 -16.96
CA LYS A 118 -0.55 -0.99 -16.03
C LYS A 118 0.18 -1.10 -14.68
N THR A 119 1.51 -1.03 -14.69
CA THR A 119 2.34 -1.12 -13.49
C THR A 119 2.22 0.14 -12.64
N GLU A 120 2.20 1.33 -13.25
CA GLU A 120 1.95 2.60 -12.57
C GLU A 120 0.55 2.66 -11.97
N GLU A 121 -0.46 2.24 -12.73
CA GLU A 121 -1.83 2.16 -12.23
C GLU A 121 -1.93 1.23 -11.02
N ARG A 122 -1.32 0.05 -11.09
CA ARG A 122 -1.31 -0.90 -9.98
C ARG A 122 -0.63 -0.34 -8.75
N LEU A 123 0.48 0.39 -8.94
CA LEU A 123 1.21 1.03 -7.86
C LEU A 123 0.36 2.12 -7.19
N LEU A 124 -0.24 3.02 -7.97
CA LEU A 124 -1.08 4.11 -7.47
C LEU A 124 -2.36 3.57 -6.80
N CYS A 125 -2.93 2.46 -7.27
CA CYS A 125 -4.10 1.82 -6.64
C CYS A 125 -3.83 1.37 -5.20
N ARG A 126 -2.58 1.27 -4.75
CA ARG A 126 -2.26 0.98 -3.34
C ARG A 126 -2.59 2.14 -2.39
N GLY A 127 -2.79 3.35 -2.93
CA GLY A 127 -3.24 4.53 -2.18
C GLY A 127 -2.12 5.30 -1.47
N TRP A 128 -2.50 6.44 -0.87
CA TRP A 128 -1.56 7.35 -0.20
C TRP A 128 -0.94 6.78 1.08
N ASP A 129 -1.66 5.86 1.74
CA ASP A 129 -1.21 5.25 3.00
C ASP A 129 -0.35 4.00 2.74
N PHE A 130 0.00 3.73 1.48
CA PHE A 130 0.92 2.65 1.16
C PHE A 130 2.35 3.02 1.56
N CYS A 131 2.84 2.37 2.60
CA CYS A 131 4.19 2.57 3.11
C CYS A 131 5.24 1.99 2.15
N ILE A 132 6.19 2.80 1.68
CA ILE A 132 7.34 2.39 0.83
C ILE A 132 8.62 2.48 1.67
N GLU A 133 8.58 1.97 2.91
CA GLU A 133 9.75 1.99 3.78
C GLU A 133 10.73 0.87 3.46
N ASN A 134 12.00 1.26 3.32
CA ASN A 134 13.10 0.33 3.10
C ASN A 134 13.72 -0.20 4.39
N LYS A 135 13.30 0.34 5.56
CA LYS A 135 13.78 -0.03 6.89
C LYS A 135 12.74 0.36 7.94
N ILE A 136 12.37 -0.59 8.80
CA ILE A 136 11.52 -0.35 9.96
C ILE A 136 12.33 0.41 11.00
N THR A 137 11.95 1.65 11.29
CA THR A 137 12.66 2.54 12.22
C THR A 137 12.09 2.46 13.63
N ASN A 138 10.76 2.46 13.75
CA ASN A 138 10.05 2.29 15.02
C ASN A 138 9.30 0.95 15.04
N PHE A 139 9.79 0.01 15.85
CA PHE A 139 9.19 -1.31 15.98
C PHE A 139 7.82 -1.27 16.66
N LEU A 140 7.61 -0.35 17.61
CA LEU A 140 6.35 -0.24 18.34
C LEU A 140 5.24 0.29 17.43
N ASP A 141 5.51 1.34 16.66
CA ASP A 141 4.55 1.88 15.69
C ASP A 141 4.20 0.81 14.65
N PHE A 142 5.20 0.08 14.15
CA PHE A 142 4.97 -1.02 13.21
C PHE A 142 4.10 -2.14 13.78
N GLU A 143 4.32 -2.58 15.03
CA GLU A 143 3.49 -3.59 15.68
C GLU A 143 2.06 -3.10 15.88
N THR A 144 1.88 -1.88 16.38
CA THR A 144 0.55 -1.28 16.59
C THR A 144 -0.23 -1.10 15.29
N ASP A 145 0.42 -0.68 14.20
CA ASP A 145 -0.19 -0.58 12.87
C ASP A 145 -0.63 -1.95 12.34
N ILE A 146 0.20 -2.99 12.54
CA ILE A 146 -0.15 -4.35 12.13
C ILE A 146 -1.35 -4.87 12.93
N GLU A 147 -1.36 -4.67 14.25
CA GLU A 147 -2.47 -5.07 15.10
C GLU A 147 -3.76 -4.35 14.70
N PHE A 148 -3.70 -3.04 14.49
CA PHE A 148 -4.83 -2.24 14.04
C PHE A 148 -5.40 -2.75 12.71
N ASN A 149 -4.54 -3.05 11.74
CA ASN A 149 -4.97 -3.60 10.46
C ASN A 149 -5.50 -5.03 10.57
N ALA A 150 -4.95 -5.86 11.45
CA ALA A 150 -5.49 -7.18 11.75
C ALA A 150 -6.91 -7.05 12.33
N MET A 151 -7.15 -6.14 13.28
CA MET A 151 -8.48 -5.93 13.89
C MET A 151 -9.57 -5.58 12.87
N LYS A 152 -9.23 -4.88 11.78
CA LYS A 152 -10.19 -4.62 10.68
C LYS A 152 -10.70 -5.92 10.01
N ILE A 153 -9.94 -7.01 10.09
CA ILE A 153 -10.29 -8.32 9.52
C ILE A 153 -11.20 -9.11 10.46
N GLN A 154 -11.18 -8.82 11.77
CA GLN A 154 -11.94 -9.56 12.79
C GLN A 154 -13.44 -9.70 12.46
N PRO A 155 -14.17 -8.63 12.03
CA PRO A 155 -15.60 -8.75 11.72
C PRO A 155 -15.90 -9.60 10.48
N HIS A 156 -14.90 -9.80 9.62
CA HIS A 156 -15.04 -10.44 8.31
C HIS A 156 -14.65 -11.92 8.33
N CYS A 157 -14.15 -12.43 9.46
CA CYS A 157 -13.70 -13.80 9.59
C CYS A 157 -14.18 -14.44 10.90
N HIS A 158 -14.18 -15.77 10.93
CA HIS A 158 -14.57 -16.49 12.14
C HIS A 158 -13.45 -16.42 13.17
N GLU A 159 -13.79 -16.28 14.43
CA GLU A 159 -12.88 -16.06 15.56
C GLU A 159 -11.70 -17.06 15.62
N SER A 160 -11.92 -18.35 15.32
CA SER A 160 -10.83 -19.34 15.24
C SER A 160 -9.85 -19.11 14.08
N VAL A 161 -10.34 -18.62 12.93
CA VAL A 161 -9.50 -18.25 11.78
C VAL A 161 -8.77 -16.95 12.06
N PHE A 162 -9.46 -16.00 12.72
CA PHE A 162 -8.87 -14.74 13.13
C PHE A 162 -7.64 -14.96 14.02
N ARG A 163 -7.75 -15.79 15.07
CA ARG A 163 -6.61 -16.11 15.94
C ARG A 163 -5.44 -16.75 15.19
N LEU A 164 -5.72 -17.66 14.24
CA LEU A 164 -4.67 -18.26 13.42
C LEU A 164 -3.97 -17.21 12.54
N LEU A 165 -4.75 -16.31 11.95
CA LEU A 165 -4.25 -15.21 11.14
C LEU A 165 -3.39 -14.25 11.97
N CYS A 166 -3.86 -13.83 13.14
CA CYS A 166 -3.09 -12.98 14.06
C CYS A 166 -1.74 -13.61 14.42
N ARG A 167 -1.71 -14.91 14.72
CA ARG A 167 -0.46 -15.63 15.01
C ARG A 167 0.48 -15.65 13.80
N GLN A 168 -0.04 -15.87 12.60
CA GLN A 168 0.78 -15.86 11.37
C GLN A 168 1.32 -14.46 11.08
N ILE A 169 0.48 -13.44 11.19
CA ILE A 169 0.85 -12.03 11.03
C ILE A 169 1.94 -11.66 12.04
N HIS A 170 1.77 -12.02 13.31
CA HIS A 170 2.77 -11.75 14.36
C HIS A 170 4.10 -12.45 14.07
N ASN A 171 4.09 -13.73 13.69
CA ASN A 171 5.33 -14.44 13.37
C ASN A 171 6.04 -13.82 12.14
N ALA A 172 5.27 -13.41 11.12
CA ALA A 172 5.81 -12.74 9.94
C ALA A 172 6.36 -11.35 10.27
N SER A 173 5.67 -10.57 11.11
CA SER A 173 6.13 -9.24 11.55
C SER A 173 7.44 -9.34 12.32
N GLN A 174 7.56 -10.30 13.24
CA GLN A 174 8.79 -10.56 13.98
C GLN A 174 9.95 -10.95 13.06
N GLN A 175 9.70 -11.80 12.06
CA GLN A 175 10.71 -12.16 11.08
C GLN A 175 11.16 -10.94 10.24
N LEU A 176 10.21 -10.10 9.80
CA LEU A 176 10.50 -8.87 9.06
C LEU A 176 11.32 -7.90 9.90
N MET A 177 10.94 -7.66 11.15
CA MET A 177 11.67 -6.77 12.08
C MET A 177 13.09 -7.25 12.36
N ARG A 178 13.30 -8.56 12.50
CA ARG A 178 14.66 -9.12 12.65
C ARG A 178 15.49 -8.91 11.39
N THR A 179 14.89 -9.07 10.21
CA THR A 179 15.57 -8.93 8.92
C THR A 179 15.92 -7.46 8.65
N SER A 180 15.02 -6.53 8.98
CA SER A 180 15.18 -5.09 8.72
C SER A 180 16.32 -4.45 9.51
N LYS A 181 16.75 -5.07 10.63
CA LYS A 181 17.92 -4.64 11.41
C LYS A 181 19.21 -4.71 10.58
N TYR A 182 19.33 -5.71 9.71
CA TYR A 182 20.59 -6.02 9.01
C TYR A 182 20.51 -5.80 7.50
N LYS A 183 19.30 -5.77 6.93
CA LYS A 183 19.08 -5.63 5.48
C LYS A 183 17.92 -4.69 5.19
N LYS A 184 18.04 -3.92 4.12
CA LYS A 184 16.91 -3.15 3.56
C LYS A 184 15.85 -4.12 3.02
N ILE A 185 14.61 -3.90 3.40
CA ILE A 185 13.46 -4.69 2.93
C ILE A 185 12.70 -3.80 1.93
N SER A 186 12.63 -4.20 0.67
CA SER A 186 11.76 -3.55 -0.30
C SER A 186 10.45 -4.32 -0.39
N ASN A 187 9.33 -3.60 -0.36
CA ASN A 187 8.00 -4.13 -0.64
C ASN A 187 7.51 -3.79 -2.07
N LEU A 188 8.42 -3.27 -2.90
CA LEU A 188 8.23 -3.04 -4.34
C LEU A 188 9.11 -4.00 -5.14
N SER A 189 8.59 -4.48 -6.27
CA SER A 189 9.41 -5.13 -7.29
C SER A 189 10.29 -4.10 -8.02
N ASP A 190 11.33 -4.55 -8.71
CA ASP A 190 12.19 -3.66 -9.51
C ASP A 190 11.39 -2.90 -10.58
N GLU A 191 10.38 -3.55 -11.17
CA GLU A 191 9.46 -2.96 -12.13
C GLU A 191 8.60 -1.84 -11.50
N GLU A 192 8.04 -2.09 -10.31
CA GLU A 192 7.24 -1.09 -9.57
C GLU A 192 8.10 0.10 -9.11
N LEU A 193 9.35 -0.17 -8.72
CA LEU A 193 10.30 0.85 -8.33
C LEU A 193 10.74 1.70 -9.53
N ALA A 194 10.91 1.09 -10.70
CA ALA A 194 11.16 1.82 -11.95
C ALA A 194 9.95 2.69 -12.35
N ALA A 195 8.73 2.16 -12.24
CA ALA A 195 7.50 2.90 -12.47
C ALA A 195 7.37 4.11 -11.53
N LEU A 196 7.63 3.95 -10.23
CA LEU A 196 7.60 5.06 -9.26
C LEU A 196 8.62 6.15 -9.62
N LYS A 197 9.83 5.76 -10.03
CA LYS A 197 10.87 6.69 -10.47
C LYS A 197 10.46 7.42 -11.74
N SER A 198 9.83 6.71 -12.69
CA SER A 198 9.32 7.29 -13.94
C SER A 198 8.28 8.38 -13.64
N LEU A 199 7.26 8.05 -12.84
CA LEU A 199 6.24 9.01 -12.39
C LEU A 199 6.86 10.22 -11.69
N LYS A 200 7.83 10.01 -10.79
CA LYS A 200 8.53 11.10 -10.09
C LYS A 200 9.33 11.99 -11.04
N SER A 201 9.92 11.42 -12.09
CA SER A 201 10.73 12.15 -13.07
C SER A 201 9.89 12.91 -14.10
N ASN A 202 8.59 12.59 -14.22
CA ASN A 202 7.70 13.22 -15.17
C ASN A 202 7.27 14.60 -14.69
N ASN A 203 7.95 15.63 -15.21
CA ASN A 203 7.67 17.03 -14.87
C ASN A 203 6.42 17.60 -15.55
N ASN A 204 5.75 16.86 -16.44
CA ASN A 204 4.57 17.34 -17.17
C ASN A 204 3.27 17.08 -16.41
N ILE A 205 3.30 16.25 -15.36
CA ILE A 205 2.14 15.89 -14.56
C ILE A 205 2.29 16.31 -13.11
N VAL A 206 1.16 16.49 -12.43
CA VAL A 206 1.06 16.70 -10.99
C VAL A 206 0.20 15.58 -10.42
N ILE A 207 0.75 14.84 -9.47
CA ILE A 207 0.05 13.78 -8.73
C ILE A 207 -0.23 14.31 -7.33
N CYS A 208 -1.50 14.45 -6.96
CA CYS A 208 -1.91 15.05 -5.69
C CYS A 208 -3.18 14.41 -5.11
N LYS A 209 -3.42 14.67 -3.81
CA LYS A 209 -4.63 14.21 -3.12
C LYS A 209 -5.86 14.95 -3.67
N ALA A 210 -6.98 14.24 -3.79
CA ALA A 210 -8.26 14.89 -4.04
C ALA A 210 -8.71 15.74 -2.84
N ASP A 211 -9.55 16.72 -3.13
CA ASP A 211 -10.19 17.58 -2.13
C ASP A 211 -11.13 16.83 -1.17
N LYS A 212 -11.74 15.75 -1.65
CA LYS A 212 -12.64 14.88 -0.90
C LYS A 212 -12.29 13.44 -1.20
N GLY A 213 -12.20 12.64 -0.14
CA GLY A 213 -11.81 11.23 -0.22
C GLY A 213 -10.29 11.04 -0.28
N ASN A 214 -9.85 9.80 -0.10
CA ASN A 214 -8.44 9.42 -0.15
C ASN A 214 -8.01 8.95 -1.56
N CYS A 215 -8.47 9.66 -2.59
CA CYS A 215 -8.17 9.34 -3.97
C CYS A 215 -6.99 10.16 -4.51
N ILE A 216 -6.36 9.63 -5.55
CA ILE A 216 -5.22 10.19 -6.27
C ILE A 216 -5.77 10.88 -7.52
N VAL A 217 -5.37 12.13 -7.72
CA VAL A 217 -5.69 12.90 -8.92
C VAL A 217 -4.41 13.19 -9.67
N ILE A 218 -4.45 12.97 -10.99
CA ILE A 218 -3.32 13.23 -11.88
C ILE A 218 -3.76 14.27 -12.90
N LEU A 219 -3.02 15.37 -12.96
CA LEU A 219 -3.31 16.55 -13.77
C LEU A 219 -2.12 16.88 -14.65
N ASP A 220 -2.35 17.50 -15.80
CA ASP A 220 -1.27 18.20 -16.51
C ASP A 220 -0.80 19.38 -15.66
N LYS A 221 0.51 19.52 -15.54
CA LYS A 221 1.14 20.55 -14.70
C LYS A 221 0.75 21.95 -15.14
N ASP A 222 0.72 22.20 -16.45
CA ASP A 222 0.35 23.50 -16.99
C ASP A 222 -1.10 23.88 -16.65
N SER A 223 -2.03 22.91 -16.73
CA SER A 223 -3.41 23.14 -16.32
C SER A 223 -3.52 23.41 -14.82
N TYR A 224 -2.76 22.70 -14.01
CA TYR A 224 -2.73 22.91 -12.56
C TYR A 224 -2.19 24.29 -12.19
N ILE A 225 -1.05 24.69 -12.78
CA ILE A 225 -0.44 26.01 -12.55
C ILE A 225 -1.38 27.12 -12.99
N LYS A 226 -1.97 27.01 -14.18
CA LYS A 226 -2.93 28.02 -14.67
C LYS A 226 -4.10 28.22 -13.70
N LYS A 227 -4.71 27.14 -13.22
CA LYS A 227 -5.79 27.20 -12.22
C LYS A 227 -5.34 27.80 -10.89
N ALA A 228 -4.11 27.49 -10.46
CA ALA A 228 -3.52 28.07 -9.26
C ALA A 228 -3.32 29.58 -9.42
N GLU A 229 -2.75 30.03 -10.53
CA GLU A 229 -2.54 31.45 -10.84
C GLU A 229 -3.84 32.22 -10.96
N GLU A 230 -4.88 31.64 -11.57
CA GLU A 230 -6.23 32.23 -11.61
C GLU A 230 -6.78 32.51 -10.21
N ILE A 231 -6.54 31.61 -9.25
CA ILE A 231 -6.93 31.82 -7.84
C ILE A 231 -6.08 32.92 -7.20
N LEU A 232 -4.77 32.91 -7.44
CA LEU A 232 -3.83 33.90 -6.88
C LEU A 232 -4.00 35.30 -7.45
N LYS A 233 -4.70 35.48 -8.58
CA LYS A 233 -5.10 36.78 -9.12
C LYS A 233 -6.36 37.36 -8.46
N GLY A 234 -7.04 36.60 -7.61
CA GLY A 234 -8.21 37.08 -6.88
C GLY A 234 -7.86 38.16 -5.86
N GLU A 235 -8.85 38.95 -5.46
CA GLU A 235 -8.71 40.09 -4.53
C GLU A 235 -8.15 39.70 -3.15
N GLN A 236 -8.15 38.41 -2.81
CA GLN A 236 -7.67 37.90 -1.52
C GLN A 236 -6.14 37.79 -1.45
N PHE A 237 -5.45 37.91 -2.59
CA PHE A 237 -4.00 37.79 -2.67
C PHE A 237 -3.39 39.06 -3.23
N GLN A 238 -2.27 39.46 -2.66
CA GLN A 238 -1.47 40.58 -3.15
C GLN A 238 -0.07 40.09 -3.44
N ALA A 239 0.45 40.46 -4.62
CA ALA A 239 1.85 40.22 -4.95
C ALA A 239 2.75 41.03 -4.01
N VAL A 240 3.74 40.35 -3.45
CA VAL A 240 4.75 40.95 -2.57
C VAL A 240 6.06 41.06 -3.35
N ASN A 241 6.77 42.18 -3.17
CA ASN A 241 7.93 42.52 -3.99
C ASN A 241 9.21 41.76 -3.63
N HIS A 242 9.28 41.16 -2.44
CA HIS A 242 10.49 40.52 -1.94
C HIS A 242 10.22 39.47 -0.86
N ASN A 243 11.13 38.50 -0.78
CA ASN A 243 10.99 37.34 0.11
C ASN A 243 11.17 37.68 1.60
N LYS A 244 11.60 38.90 1.98
CA LYS A 244 11.79 39.28 3.39
C LYS A 244 10.55 39.89 4.06
N PHE A 245 9.45 40.04 3.33
CA PHE A 245 8.23 40.64 3.85
C PHE A 245 7.70 39.97 5.12
N HIS A 246 7.82 38.64 5.23
CA HIS A 246 7.42 37.90 6.44
C HIS A 246 8.25 38.31 7.68
N GLN A 247 9.56 38.53 7.49
CA GLN A 247 10.47 38.98 8.55
C GLN A 247 10.17 40.41 8.98
N GLU A 248 9.87 41.29 8.03
CA GLU A 248 9.48 42.68 8.31
C GLU A 248 8.20 42.72 9.15
N ARG A 249 7.20 41.90 8.83
CA ARG A 249 5.97 41.77 9.63
C ARG A 249 6.23 41.20 11.01
N GLU A 250 7.12 40.21 11.13
CA GLU A 250 7.55 39.68 12.43
C GLU A 250 8.21 40.78 13.29
N GLU A 251 9.10 41.57 12.71
CA GLU A 251 9.76 42.68 13.40
C GLU A 251 8.76 43.75 13.84
N GLU A 252 7.82 44.15 12.97
CA GLU A 252 6.76 45.10 13.29
C GLU A 252 5.90 44.61 14.47
N LEU A 253 5.46 43.35 14.42
CA LEU A 253 4.69 42.73 15.49
C LEU A 253 5.49 42.71 16.81
N ASN A 254 6.75 42.30 16.77
CA ASN A 254 7.61 42.24 17.94
C ASN A 254 7.90 43.63 18.53
N LYS A 255 8.04 44.66 17.68
CA LYS A 255 8.15 46.07 18.12
C LYS A 255 6.88 46.53 18.84
N TYR A 256 5.70 46.17 18.33
CA TYR A 256 4.42 46.48 18.97
C TYR A 256 4.24 45.75 20.31
N ILE A 257 4.59 44.46 20.37
CA ILE A 257 4.59 43.70 21.64
C ILE A 257 5.55 44.35 22.65
N PHE A 258 6.71 44.82 22.19
CA PHE A 258 7.66 45.52 23.04
C PHE A 258 7.13 46.86 23.56
N SER A 259 6.38 47.62 22.76
CA SER A 259 5.77 48.88 23.22
C SER A 259 4.71 48.63 24.29
N LEU A 260 3.85 47.61 24.14
CA LEU A 260 2.87 47.21 25.16
C LEU A 260 3.54 46.83 26.48
N PHE A 261 4.68 46.15 26.42
CA PHE A 261 5.47 45.84 27.62
C PHE A 261 6.05 47.10 28.26
N LYS A 262 6.56 48.04 27.45
CA LYS A 262 7.11 49.32 27.94
C LYS A 262 6.04 50.19 28.61
N GLU A 263 4.80 50.12 28.14
CA GLU A 263 3.63 50.81 28.71
C GLU A 263 3.04 50.07 29.93
N ASN A 264 3.67 48.97 30.39
CA ASN A 264 3.20 48.11 31.49
C ASN A 264 1.78 47.53 31.28
N ILE A 265 1.32 47.41 30.03
CA ILE A 265 0.04 46.78 29.69
C ILE A 265 0.16 45.25 29.81
N ILE A 266 1.33 44.69 29.48
CA ILE A 266 1.62 43.26 29.57
C ILE A 266 2.86 43.00 30.44
N ASP A 267 2.88 41.84 31.10
CA ASP A 267 4.03 41.42 31.90
C ASP A 267 5.13 40.75 31.05
N LYS A 268 6.29 40.51 31.67
CA LYS A 268 7.45 39.91 30.97
C LYS A 268 7.13 38.51 30.44
N LYS A 269 6.32 37.75 31.17
CA LYS A 269 5.95 36.37 30.80
C LYS A 269 5.09 36.38 29.54
N LEU A 270 4.04 37.18 29.51
CA LEU A 270 3.14 37.32 28.37
C LEU A 270 3.86 37.89 27.15
N ARG A 271 4.77 38.85 27.34
CA ARG A 271 5.65 39.33 26.25
C ARG A 271 6.38 38.20 25.56
N HIS A 272 7.03 37.31 26.32
CA HIS A 272 7.79 36.19 25.73
C HIS A 272 6.88 35.15 25.06
N GLN A 273 5.66 34.96 25.56
CA GLN A 273 4.69 34.05 24.93
C GLN A 273 4.14 34.59 23.60
N LEU A 274 3.97 35.90 23.48
CA LEU A 274 3.44 36.55 22.28
C LEU A 274 4.51 36.80 21.22
N GLN A 275 5.78 36.87 21.61
CA GLN A 275 6.88 37.15 20.71
C GLN A 275 6.99 36.07 19.63
N SER A 276 7.00 36.49 18.37
CA SER A 276 7.24 35.61 17.23
C SER A 276 8.73 35.52 16.94
N THR A 277 9.23 34.34 16.57
CA THR A 277 10.67 34.09 16.37
C THR A 277 11.02 33.31 15.11
N CYS A 278 10.02 32.79 14.37
CA CYS A 278 10.22 31.87 13.26
C CYS A 278 9.13 32.06 12.19
N SER A 279 8.97 33.28 11.68
CA SER A 279 8.10 33.50 10.52
C SER A 279 8.62 32.76 9.28
N SER A 280 7.68 32.28 8.46
CA SER A 280 7.95 31.61 7.19
C SER A 280 6.99 32.11 6.12
N ILE A 281 7.37 31.99 4.85
CA ILE A 281 6.47 32.27 3.74
C ILE A 281 5.46 31.12 3.65
N SER A 282 4.18 31.46 3.66
CA SER A 282 3.13 30.47 3.52
C SER A 282 3.15 29.83 2.13
N VAL A 283 3.00 28.51 2.07
CA VAL A 283 3.04 27.75 0.81
C VAL A 283 1.62 27.55 0.30
N PHE A 284 1.35 28.01 -0.93
CA PHE A 284 0.11 27.72 -1.64
C PHE A 284 0.19 26.35 -2.33
N TYR A 285 -0.87 25.56 -2.19
CA TYR A 285 -1.16 24.46 -3.11
C TYR A 285 -2.67 24.26 -3.25
N GLY A 286 -3.09 23.63 -4.35
CA GLY A 286 -4.48 23.37 -4.67
C GLY A 286 -4.83 21.89 -4.57
N LEU A 287 -5.92 21.55 -3.88
CA LEU A 287 -6.48 20.20 -3.92
C LEU A 287 -7.59 20.11 -4.98
N PRO A 288 -7.49 19.23 -5.98
CA PRO A 288 -8.51 19.14 -7.03
C PRO A 288 -9.85 18.61 -6.50
N LYS A 289 -10.93 19.33 -6.81
CA LYS A 289 -12.30 18.88 -6.55
C LYS A 289 -12.72 17.90 -7.64
N ALA A 290 -12.25 16.65 -7.54
CA ALA A 290 -12.53 15.57 -8.49
C ALA A 290 -14.03 15.33 -8.76
N HIS A 291 -14.90 15.70 -7.82
CA HIS A 291 -16.35 15.56 -7.89
C HIS A 291 -17.08 16.73 -8.58
N LYS A 292 -16.36 17.75 -9.09
CA LYS A 292 -16.94 18.92 -9.76
C LYS A 292 -16.45 19.02 -11.20
N ASN A 293 -17.34 19.43 -12.10
CA ASN A 293 -17.01 19.70 -13.50
C ASN A 293 -15.89 20.74 -13.61
N GLY A 294 -14.95 20.51 -14.53
CA GLY A 294 -13.78 21.37 -14.72
C GLY A 294 -12.68 21.19 -13.68
N TYR A 295 -12.87 20.34 -12.66
CA TYR A 295 -11.88 20.01 -11.62
C TYR A 295 -11.23 21.26 -10.99
N PRO A 296 -12.03 22.17 -10.40
CA PRO A 296 -11.51 23.37 -9.75
C PRO A 296 -10.66 23.00 -8.53
N LEU A 297 -9.64 23.79 -8.25
CA LEU A 297 -8.78 23.60 -7.07
C LEU A 297 -9.45 24.20 -5.82
N ARG A 298 -9.33 23.53 -4.67
CA ARG A 298 -9.48 24.15 -3.35
C ARG A 298 -8.12 24.73 -2.97
N PRO A 299 -7.99 26.06 -2.82
CA PRO A 299 -6.74 26.65 -2.37
C PRO A 299 -6.48 26.28 -0.91
N ILE A 300 -5.24 25.88 -0.63
CA ILE A 300 -4.71 25.62 0.71
C ILE A 300 -3.49 26.52 0.90
N ILE A 301 -3.50 27.29 1.97
CA ILE A 301 -2.35 28.09 2.42
C ILE A 301 -1.77 27.39 3.63
N SER A 302 -0.60 26.77 3.45
CA SER A 302 0.11 26.11 4.53
C SER A 302 1.00 27.11 5.24
N THR A 303 0.75 27.32 6.53
CA THR A 303 1.53 28.19 7.43
C THR A 303 2.36 27.37 8.44
N ILE A 304 2.51 26.07 8.18
CA ILE A 304 3.27 25.11 8.99
C ILE A 304 4.76 25.30 8.76
#